data_AF-A0A7V5KWK8-F1
#
_entry.id   AF-A0A7V5KWK8-F1
#
_cell.length_a   1.000
_cell.length_b   1.000
_cell.length_c   1.000
_cell.angle_alpha   90.00
_cell.angle_beta   90.00
_cell.angle_gamma   90.00
#
_symmetry.space_group_name_H-M   'P 1'
#
loop_
_entity.id
_entity.type
_entity.pdbx_description
1 polymer ?
#
loop_
_entity_poly.entity_id
_entity_poly.type
_entity_poly.pdbx_seq_one_letter_code
_entity_poly.pdbx_strand_id
1 'polypeptide(L)'
;MGMEERLLDSDLLWYCSGCRSCVFVCPQDVSFADIMGALAKLALKKGYVTPKQLVEKGKAAEVQRDLCVSCLTCVRVCPWDIPKIDSGGFAYIDVETCRACGICVAECPAQAILLHESEDERLISACSI
;
A
#
# COMPACT_ATOMS: atom_id res chain seq x y z
N MET A 1 -13.84 -12.40 -20.52
CA MET A 1 -12.71 -12.08 -19.64
C MET A 1 -11.91 -13.33 -19.37
N GLY A 2 -10.59 -13.26 -19.56
CA GLY A 2 -9.67 -14.36 -19.25
C GLY A 2 -9.40 -14.49 -17.75
N MET A 3 -8.83 -15.62 -17.31
CA MET A 3 -8.44 -15.83 -15.92
C MET A 3 -7.36 -14.85 -15.45
N GLU A 4 -6.49 -14.42 -16.36
CA GLU A 4 -5.44 -13.43 -16.10
C GLU A 4 -6.01 -12.04 -15.77
N GLU A 5 -6.90 -11.53 -16.61
CA GLU A 5 -7.55 -10.22 -16.44
C GLU A 5 -8.27 -10.14 -15.09
N ARG A 6 -9.03 -11.18 -14.73
CA ARG A 6 -9.70 -11.28 -13.43
C ARG A 6 -8.74 -11.24 -12.24
N LEU A 7 -7.54 -11.81 -12.39
CA LEU A 7 -6.56 -11.85 -11.32
C LEU A 7 -5.87 -10.49 -11.16
N LEU A 8 -5.47 -9.86 -12.27
CA LEU A 8 -4.69 -8.62 -12.26
C LEU A 8 -5.53 -7.37 -11.92
N ASP A 9 -6.84 -7.42 -12.15
CA ASP A 9 -7.78 -6.37 -11.75
C ASP A 9 -8.22 -6.49 -10.27
N SER A 10 -7.89 -7.60 -9.60
CA SER A 10 -8.39 -7.89 -8.25
C SER A 10 -7.67 -7.09 -7.17
N ASP A 11 -8.45 -6.49 -6.25
CA ASP A 11 -7.92 -5.83 -5.06
C ASP A 11 -7.20 -6.78 -4.08
N LEU A 12 -7.41 -8.09 -4.24
CA LEU A 12 -6.76 -9.13 -3.41
C LEU A 12 -5.23 -9.09 -3.51
N LEU A 13 -4.69 -8.60 -4.63
CA LEU A 13 -3.25 -8.45 -4.81
C LEU A 13 -2.63 -7.49 -3.78
N TRP A 14 -3.42 -6.53 -3.27
CA TRP A 14 -2.95 -5.44 -2.42
C TRP A 14 -3.14 -5.70 -0.91
N TYR A 15 -3.76 -6.81 -0.52
CA TYR A 15 -3.82 -7.21 0.90
C TYR A 15 -2.54 -7.89 1.40
N CYS A 16 -1.64 -8.29 0.49
CA CYS A 16 -0.38 -8.88 0.88
C CYS A 16 0.51 -7.84 1.57
N SER A 17 0.67 -7.98 2.88
CA SER A 17 1.51 -7.09 3.70
C SER A 17 3.00 -7.21 3.41
N GLY A 18 3.43 -8.30 2.74
CA GLY A 18 4.85 -8.58 2.51
C GLY A 18 5.59 -9.12 3.73
N CYS A 19 4.89 -9.55 4.79
CA CYS A 19 5.50 -10.07 6.03
C CYS A 19 6.34 -11.35 5.88
N ARG A 20 6.15 -12.08 4.78
CA ARG A 20 6.80 -13.38 4.48
C ARG A 20 6.52 -14.50 5.48
N SER A 21 5.61 -14.32 6.45
CA SER A 21 5.21 -15.38 7.39
C SER A 21 4.72 -16.65 6.67
N CYS A 22 4.01 -16.49 5.55
CA CYS A 22 3.51 -17.61 4.74
C CYS A 22 4.63 -18.49 4.14
N VAL A 23 5.79 -17.90 3.84
CA VAL A 23 6.92 -18.61 3.23
C VAL A 23 7.52 -19.60 4.24
N PHE A 24 7.66 -19.18 5.50
CA PHE A 24 8.27 -20.01 6.54
C PHE A 24 7.40 -21.19 6.98
N VAL A 25 6.09 -21.14 6.77
CA VAL A 25 5.15 -22.20 7.17
C VAL A 25 4.78 -23.13 6.03
N CYS A 26 5.18 -22.83 4.79
CA CYS A 26 4.75 -23.59 3.63
C CYS A 26 5.50 -24.94 3.55
N PRO A 27 4.80 -26.08 3.63
CA PRO A 27 5.44 -27.40 3.52
C PRO A 27 5.89 -27.74 2.08
N GLN A 28 5.58 -26.88 1.12
CA GLN A 28 5.91 -27.05 -0.30
C GLN A 28 6.98 -26.05 -0.77
N ASP A 29 7.57 -25.28 0.16
CA ASP A 29 8.63 -24.31 -0.14
C ASP A 29 8.24 -23.27 -1.21
N VAL A 30 6.97 -22.84 -1.20
CA VAL A 30 6.45 -21.86 -2.14
C VAL A 30 6.64 -20.45 -1.60
N SER A 31 7.37 -19.60 -2.35
CA SER A 31 7.51 -18.18 -2.01
C SER A 31 6.29 -17.36 -2.43
N PHE A 32 5.16 -17.57 -1.75
CA PHE A 32 3.90 -16.89 -2.07
C PHE A 32 4.01 -15.37 -1.97
N ALA A 33 4.78 -14.85 -1.00
CA ALA A 33 4.99 -13.41 -0.85
C ALA A 33 5.64 -12.79 -2.10
N ASP A 34 6.60 -13.47 -2.72
CA ASP A 34 7.26 -13.00 -3.94
C ASP A 34 6.34 -13.11 -5.16
N ILE A 35 5.52 -14.17 -5.23
CA ILE A 35 4.49 -14.33 -6.28
C ILE A 35 3.49 -13.16 -6.20
N MET A 36 2.96 -12.85 -5.02
CA MET A 36 2.04 -11.73 -4.84
C MET A 36 2.68 -10.40 -5.23
N GLY A 37 3.94 -10.16 -4.83
CA GLY A 37 4.70 -8.99 -5.25
C GLY A 37 4.90 -8.91 -6.76
N ALA A 38 5.16 -10.04 -7.42
CA ALA A 38 5.31 -10.11 -8.88
C ALA A 38 3.99 -9.84 -9.60
N LEU A 39 2.87 -10.39 -9.11
CA LEU A 39 1.55 -10.15 -9.67
C LEU A 39 1.11 -8.69 -9.52
N ALA A 40 1.32 -8.08 -8.35
CA ALA A 40 1.03 -6.66 -8.12
C ALA A 40 1.82 -5.75 -9.09
N LYS A 41 3.13 -6.03 -9.27
CA LYS A 41 3.97 -5.34 -10.26
C LYS A 41 3.48 -5.57 -11.69
N LEU A 42 3.04 -6.78 -12.01
CA LEU A 42 2.51 -7.11 -13.33
C LEU A 42 1.19 -6.37 -13.61
N ALA A 43 0.30 -6.25 -12.61
CA ALA A 43 -0.95 -5.52 -12.69
C ALA A 43 -0.70 -4.04 -13.02
N LEU A 44 0.24 -3.39 -12.30
CA LEU A 44 0.68 -2.03 -12.59
C LEU A 44 1.28 -1.90 -13.99
N LYS A 45 2.23 -2.79 -14.35
CA LYS A 45 2.93 -2.76 -15.64
C LYS A 45 1.97 -2.92 -16.83
N LYS A 46 0.94 -3.75 -16.69
CA LYS A 46 -0.08 -3.97 -17.73
C LYS A 46 -1.20 -2.94 -17.71
N GLY A 47 -1.22 -2.02 -16.73
CA GLY A 47 -2.20 -0.96 -16.64
C GLY A 47 -3.58 -1.41 -16.16
N TYR A 48 -3.69 -2.58 -15.50
CA TYR A 48 -4.94 -2.99 -14.85
C TYR A 48 -5.28 -2.10 -13.66
N VAL A 49 -4.25 -1.55 -13.02
CA VAL A 49 -4.38 -0.60 -11.91
C VAL A 49 -3.36 0.51 -12.08
N THR A 50 -3.74 1.71 -11.66
CA THR A 50 -2.91 2.90 -11.67
C THR A 50 -2.50 3.28 -10.25
N PRO A 51 -1.37 3.99 -10.06
CA PRO A 51 -0.99 4.48 -8.74
C PRO A 51 -2.10 5.32 -8.08
N LYS A 52 -2.80 6.14 -8.85
CA LYS A 52 -3.93 6.95 -8.33
C LYS A 52 -5.03 6.07 -7.74
N GLN A 53 -5.40 4.99 -8.43
CA GLN A 53 -6.41 4.04 -7.92
C GLN A 53 -5.95 3.36 -6.62
N LEU A 54 -4.65 3.08 -6.46
CA LEU A 54 -4.14 2.50 -5.21
C LEU A 54 -4.35 3.44 -4.02
N VAL A 55 -4.14 4.74 -4.20
CA VAL A 55 -4.41 5.74 -3.16
C VAL A 55 -5.91 5.83 -2.87
N GLU A 56 -6.74 6.00 -3.91
CA GLU A 56 -8.21 6.14 -3.78
C GLU A 56 -8.89 4.93 -3.12
N LYS A 57 -8.32 3.73 -3.31
CA LYS A 57 -8.81 2.46 -2.72
C LYS A 57 -8.19 2.13 -1.36
N GLY A 58 -7.38 3.02 -0.78
CA GLY A 58 -6.75 2.77 0.53
C GLY A 58 -5.64 1.70 0.49
N LYS A 59 -5.06 1.45 -0.70
CA LYS A 59 -3.96 0.50 -0.90
C LYS A 59 -2.58 1.16 -0.84
N ALA A 60 -2.53 2.49 -0.75
CA ALA A 60 -1.32 3.24 -0.50
C ALA A 60 -1.61 4.53 0.27
N ALA A 61 -0.63 4.96 1.06
CA ALA A 61 -0.68 6.24 1.76
C ALA A 61 -0.08 7.37 0.90
N GLU A 62 -0.63 8.58 1.04
CA GLU A 62 -0.19 9.77 0.33
C GLU A 62 0.20 10.89 1.30
N VAL A 63 1.23 11.69 0.96
CA VAL A 63 1.68 12.82 1.79
C VAL A 63 1.13 14.13 1.23
N GLN A 64 0.45 14.89 2.08
CA GLN A 64 0.08 16.28 1.84
C GLN A 64 1.30 17.18 2.09
N ARG A 65 1.94 17.64 1.01
CA ARG A 65 3.17 18.44 1.07
C ARG A 65 3.02 19.71 1.91
N ASP A 66 1.87 20.37 1.79
CA ASP A 66 1.58 21.65 2.45
C ASP A 66 1.55 21.56 3.99
N LEU A 67 1.33 20.36 4.53
CA LEU A 67 1.29 20.07 5.97
C LEU A 67 2.58 19.42 6.48
N CYS A 68 3.44 18.95 5.58
CA CYS A 68 4.63 18.18 5.96
C CYS A 68 5.71 19.10 6.55
N VAL A 69 6.08 18.85 7.81
CA VAL A 69 7.13 19.58 8.54
C VAL A 69 8.50 18.89 8.51
N SER A 70 8.68 17.90 7.63
CA SER A 70 9.97 17.22 7.39
C SER A 70 10.64 16.60 8.63
N CYS A 71 9.85 16.18 9.63
CA CYS A 71 10.35 15.62 10.90
C CYS A 71 10.93 14.19 10.81
N LEU A 72 10.83 13.54 9.64
CA LEU A 72 11.33 12.19 9.36
C LEU A 72 10.70 11.06 10.18
N THR A 73 9.61 11.30 10.92
CA THR A 73 8.93 10.24 11.69
C THR A 73 8.45 9.12 10.78
N CYS A 74 7.77 9.44 9.67
CA CYS A 74 7.29 8.43 8.71
C CYS A 74 8.42 7.55 8.14
N VAL A 75 9.59 8.13 7.86
CA VAL A 75 10.78 7.41 7.38
C VAL A 75 11.27 6.42 8.43
N ARG A 76 11.28 6.82 9.71
CA ARG A 76 11.80 5.99 10.82
C ARG A 76 10.87 4.85 11.22
N VAL A 77 9.55 5.07 11.15
CA VAL A 77 8.56 4.10 11.65
C VAL A 77 8.10 3.09 10.59
N CYS A 78 8.43 3.30 9.31
CA CYS A 78 8.00 2.38 8.26
C CYS A 78 8.79 1.06 8.34
N PRO A 79 8.13 -0.09 8.55
CA PRO A 79 8.83 -1.40 8.59
C PRO A 79 9.45 -1.80 7.24
N TRP A 80 9.02 -1.13 6.16
CA TRP A 80 9.38 -1.44 4.78
C TRP A 80 10.33 -0.42 4.15
N ASP A 81 10.74 0.60 4.90
CA ASP A 81 11.66 1.65 4.44
C ASP A 81 11.20 2.40 3.17
N ILE A 82 9.89 2.63 3.05
CA ILE A 82 9.25 3.20 1.84
C ILE A 82 9.24 4.73 1.82
N PRO A 83 8.83 5.46 2.88
CA PRO A 83 8.83 6.91 2.86
C PRO A 83 10.26 7.44 2.74
N LYS A 84 10.49 8.41 1.85
CA LYS A 84 11.77 9.09 1.64
C LYS A 84 11.56 10.60 1.57
N ILE A 85 12.66 11.35 1.56
CA ILE A 85 12.64 12.82 1.43
C ILE A 85 13.03 13.20 0.01
N ASP A 86 12.21 14.03 -0.62
CA ASP A 86 12.48 14.56 -1.95
C ASP A 86 13.44 15.75 -1.91
N SER A 87 13.82 16.27 -3.09
CA SER A 87 14.70 17.43 -3.20
C SER A 87 14.10 18.74 -2.65
N GLY A 88 12.79 18.80 -2.47
CA GLY A 88 12.09 19.91 -1.83
C GLY A 88 12.10 19.84 -0.30
N GLY A 89 12.66 18.76 0.26
CA GLY A 89 12.69 18.52 1.69
C GLY A 89 11.41 17.89 2.24
N PHE A 90 10.44 17.54 1.39
CA PHE A 90 9.18 16.95 1.83
C PHE A 90 9.23 15.43 1.80
N ALA A 91 8.47 14.79 2.69
CA ALA A 91 8.27 13.36 2.62
C ALA A 91 7.45 12.98 1.38
N TYR A 92 7.86 11.93 0.70
CA TYR A 92 7.06 11.26 -0.33
C TYR A 92 7.00 9.77 -0.04
N ILE A 93 5.91 9.13 -0.47
CA ILE A 93 5.69 7.69 -0.34
C ILE A 93 5.54 7.13 -1.74
N ASP A 94 6.35 6.13 -2.08
CA ASP A 94 6.16 5.37 -3.31
C ASP A 94 4.91 4.50 -3.18
N VAL A 95 3.89 4.87 -3.96
CA VAL A 95 2.57 4.26 -3.97
C VAL A 95 2.60 2.81 -4.44
N GLU A 96 3.51 2.46 -5.35
CA GLU A 96 3.58 1.11 -5.93
C GLU A 96 4.16 0.08 -4.95
N THR A 97 4.99 0.54 -4.01
CA THR A 97 5.65 -0.30 -3.02
C THR A 97 5.00 -0.23 -1.64
N CYS A 98 4.13 0.76 -1.41
CA CYS A 98 3.37 0.94 -0.17
C CYS A 98 2.60 -0.32 0.23
N ARG A 99 2.63 -0.65 1.54
CA ARG A 99 1.89 -1.79 2.11
C ARG A 99 0.61 -1.39 2.84
N ALA A 100 0.21 -0.11 2.75
CA ALA A 100 -0.98 0.44 3.41
C ALA A 100 -1.13 0.11 4.90
N CYS A 101 -0.03 -0.11 5.63
CA CYS A 101 -0.10 -0.54 7.04
C CYS A 101 -0.58 0.54 8.02
N GLY A 102 -0.72 1.80 7.59
CA GLY A 102 -1.24 2.90 8.41
C GLY A 102 -0.30 3.45 9.50
N ILE A 103 0.84 2.81 9.79
CA ILE A 103 1.75 3.26 10.86
C ILE A 103 2.21 4.71 10.65
N CYS A 104 2.61 5.09 9.44
CA CYS A 104 3.04 6.46 9.15
C CYS A 104 1.92 7.49 9.32
N VAL A 105 0.67 7.11 9.08
CA VAL A 105 -0.51 7.97 9.27
C VAL A 105 -0.73 8.23 10.76
N ALA A 106 -0.73 7.16 11.57
CA ALA A 106 -0.91 7.26 13.01
C ALA A 106 0.21 8.06 13.70
N GLU A 107 1.44 7.90 13.23
CA GLU A 107 2.64 8.51 13.83
C GLU A 107 2.95 9.92 13.31
N CYS A 108 2.23 10.43 12.30
CA CYS A 108 2.54 11.74 11.73
C CYS A 108 2.07 12.86 12.69
N PRO A 109 3.00 13.61 13.33
CA PRO A 109 2.60 14.66 14.29
C PRO A 109 1.90 15.85 13.62
N ALA A 110 2.17 16.07 12.33
CA ALA A 110 1.54 17.12 11.54
C ALA A 110 0.25 16.66 10.82
N GLN A 111 -0.13 15.38 11.00
CA GLN A 111 -1.28 14.77 10.30
C GLN A 111 -1.24 14.96 8.78
N ALA A 112 -0.03 15.01 8.22
CA ALA A 112 0.23 15.30 6.82
C ALA A 112 0.14 14.08 5.90
N ILE A 113 -0.30 12.92 6.41
CA ILE A 113 -0.33 11.67 5.64
C ILE A 113 -1.75 11.11 5.66
N LEU A 114 -2.28 10.80 4.49
CA LEU A 114 -3.62 10.25 4.30
C LEU A 114 -3.54 8.79 3.88
N LEU A 115 -4.49 8.01 4.36
CA LEU A 115 -4.81 6.67 3.87
C LEU A 115 -6.33 6.61 3.76
N HIS A 116 -6.86 6.45 2.55
CA HIS A 116 -8.29 6.39 2.33
C HIS A 116 -8.88 5.09 2.89
N GLU A 117 -10.14 5.14 3.31
CA GLU A 117 -10.88 3.94 3.70
C GLU A 117 -10.99 3.00 2.50
N SER A 118 -10.73 1.71 2.74
CA SER A 118 -10.90 0.69 1.72
C SER A 118 -12.37 0.54 1.33
N GLU A 119 -12.64 0.01 0.13
CA GLU A 119 -14.02 -0.24 -0.32
C GLU A 119 -14.74 -1.21 0.64
N ASP A 120 -14.04 -2.21 1.17
CA ASP A 120 -14.59 -3.16 2.14
C ASP A 120 -15.02 -2.46 3.44
N GLU A 121 -14.18 -1.57 3.98
CA GLU A 121 -14.52 -0.79 5.19
C GLU A 121 -15.71 0.14 4.95
N ARG A 122 -15.77 0.79 3.78
CA ARG A 122 -16.93 1.62 3.40
C ARG A 122 -18.21 0.79 3.33
N LEU A 123 -18.16 -0.42 2.76
CA LEU A 123 -19.31 -1.32 2.69
C LEU A 123 -19.76 -1.78 4.08
N ILE A 124 -18.82 -2.15 4.96
CA ILE A 124 -19.13 -2.56 6.34
C ILE A 124 -19.75 -1.39 7.12
N SER A 125 -19.17 -0.18 7.02
CA SER A 125 -19.68 1.02 7.66
C SER A 125 -21.08 1.42 7.16
N ALA A 126 -21.33 1.31 5.85
CA ALA A 126 -22.65 1.58 5.26
C ALA A 126 -23.71 0.55 5.67
N CYS A 127 -23.30 -0.69 5.96
CA CYS A 127 -24.17 -1.75 6.42
C CYS A 127 -24.41 -1.76 7.93
N SER A 128 -23.89 -0.78 8.70
CA SER A 128 -23.96 -0.73 10.16
C SER A 128 -25.36 -1.05 10.71
N ILE A 129 -25.52 -2.33 11.07
CA ILE A 129 -26.39 -2.89 12.10
C ILE A 129 -25.74 -2.59 13.45
#